data_AF-D4JAM6-F1
#
_entry.id   AF-D4JAM6-F1
#
_cell.length_a   1.000
_cell.length_b   1.000
_cell.length_c   1.000
_cell.angle_alpha   90.00
_cell.angle_beta   90.00
_cell.angle_gamma   90.00
#
_symmetry.space_group_name_H-M   'P 1'
#
loop_
_entity.id
_entity.type
_entity.pdbx_description
1 polymer ?
#
loop_
_entity_poly.entity_id
_entity_poly.type
_entity_poly.pdbx_seq_one_letter_code
_entity_poly.pdbx_strand_id
1 'polypeptide(L)'
;MCELVTNARAEFIKTSTGFSSAGATFEDVKLMHEHVGNGVKVKAAGGITSFDDAEKFISLGADRLGTSRLVKIMKGNANCTGY
;
A
#
# COMPACT_ATOMS: atom_id res chain seq x y z
N MET A 1 3.98 8.34 -14.11
CA MET A 1 3.92 6.86 -13.92
C MET A 1 2.48 6.36 -13.88
N CYS A 2 1.60 6.89 -13.02
CA CYS A 2 0.20 6.44 -12.92
C CYS A 2 -0.58 6.46 -14.25
N GLU A 3 -0.43 7.53 -15.04
CA GLU A 3 -1.04 7.62 -16.38
C GLU A 3 -0.53 6.52 -17.33
N LEU A 4 0.77 6.22 -17.32
CA LEU A 4 1.35 5.17 -18.16
C LEU A 4 0.81 3.79 -17.77
N VAL A 5 0.72 3.52 -16.47
CA VAL A 5 0.16 2.27 -15.93
C VAL A 5 -1.33 2.15 -16.31
N THR A 6 -2.05 3.26 -16.25
CA THR A 6 -3.46 3.35 -16.69
C THR A 6 -3.60 3.05 -18.18
N ASN A 7 -2.79 3.70 -19.02
CA ASN A 7 -2.81 3.50 -20.47
C ASN A 7 -2.40 2.08 -20.86
N ALA A 8 -1.52 1.45 -20.08
CA ALA A 8 -1.14 0.06 -20.21
C ALA A 8 -2.22 -0.93 -19.71
N ARG A 9 -3.32 -0.44 -19.14
CA ARG A 9 -4.46 -1.24 -18.64
C ARG A 9 -4.08 -2.24 -17.55
N ALA A 10 -3.12 -1.89 -16.69
CA ALA A 10 -2.84 -2.69 -15.51
C ALA A 10 -4.02 -2.60 -14.53
N GLU A 11 -4.33 -3.70 -13.84
CA GLU A 11 -5.38 -3.68 -12.81
C GLU A 11 -4.94 -2.93 -11.54
N PHE A 12 -3.65 -3.01 -11.20
CA PHE A 12 -3.09 -2.39 -10.01
C PHE A 12 -1.81 -1.62 -10.31
N ILE A 13 -1.62 -0.54 -9.57
CA ILE A 13 -0.32 0.08 -9.33
C ILE A 13 0.08 -0.17 -7.86
N LYS A 14 1.38 -0.32 -7.60
CA LYS A 14 1.92 -0.65 -6.26
C LYS A 14 2.98 0.38 -5.86
N THR A 15 2.97 0.80 -4.60
CA THR A 15 3.93 1.79 -4.07
C THR A 15 5.38 1.26 -4.08
N SER A 16 5.65 0.17 -3.35
CA SER A 16 7.04 -0.19 -3.01
C SER A 16 7.28 -1.70 -3.06
N THR A 17 8.53 -2.11 -3.29
CA THR A 17 8.93 -3.53 -3.33
C THR A 17 9.11 -4.13 -1.94
N GLY A 18 9.51 -3.31 -0.96
CA GLY A 18 9.94 -3.74 0.37
C GLY A 18 11.44 -4.02 0.49
N PHE A 19 12.21 -3.86 -0.60
CA PHE A 19 13.66 -4.11 -0.64
C PHE A 19 14.50 -2.85 -0.94
N SER A 20 13.84 -1.72 -1.21
CA SER A 20 14.51 -0.42 -1.38
C SER A 20 14.67 0.28 -0.01
N SER A 21 15.13 1.53 -0.03
CA SER A 21 15.33 2.35 1.17
C SER A 21 14.04 2.79 1.88
N ALA A 22 12.88 2.72 1.22
CA ALA A 22 11.60 3.18 1.76
C ALA A 22 10.39 2.31 1.35
N GLY A 23 9.35 2.38 2.18
CA GLY A 23 8.05 1.71 1.99
C GLY A 23 7.00 2.64 1.39
N ALA A 24 5.71 2.37 1.65
CA ALA A 24 4.62 3.25 1.28
C ALA A 24 4.57 4.46 2.22
N THR A 25 4.30 5.65 1.69
CA THR A 25 3.92 6.83 2.48
C THR A 25 2.45 7.19 2.24
N PHE A 26 1.83 7.90 3.18
CA PHE A 26 0.44 8.34 3.05
C PHE A 26 0.26 9.27 1.85
N GLU A 27 1.25 10.14 1.65
CA GLU A 27 1.32 11.10 0.55
C GLU A 27 1.42 10.39 -0.80
N ASP A 28 2.25 9.35 -0.92
CA ASP A 28 2.38 8.57 -2.16
C ASP A 28 1.07 7.88 -2.52
N VAL A 29 0.39 7.27 -1.55
CA VAL A 29 -0.87 6.56 -1.80
C VAL A 29 -1.96 7.53 -2.25
N LYS A 30 -2.09 8.67 -1.55
CA LYS A 30 -3.03 9.72 -1.93
C LYS A 30 -2.73 10.24 -3.34
N LEU A 31 -1.47 10.57 -3.62
CA LEU A 31 -1.04 11.06 -4.92
C LEU A 31 -1.32 10.03 -6.03
N MET A 32 -1.02 8.75 -5.78
CA MET A 32 -1.28 7.69 -6.75
C MET A 32 -2.77 7.54 -7.00
N HIS A 33 -3.60 7.53 -5.96
CA HIS A 33 -5.06 7.42 -6.09
C HIS A 33 -5.66 8.57 -6.91
N GLU A 34 -5.17 9.80 -6.72
CA GLU A 34 -5.62 10.97 -7.48
C GLU A 34 -5.24 10.92 -8.98
N HIS A 35 -4.21 10.15 -9.36
CA HIS A 35 -3.63 10.16 -10.72
C HIS A 35 -3.77 8.84 -11.48
N VAL A 36 -4.27 7.78 -10.86
CA VAL A 36 -4.63 6.56 -11.60
C VAL A 36 -5.97 6.77 -12.31
N GLY A 37 -6.09 6.26 -13.54
CA GLY A 37 -7.36 6.34 -14.26
C GLY A 37 -8.37 5.31 -13.78
N ASN A 38 -9.59 5.45 -14.27
CA ASN A 38 -10.72 4.63 -13.84
C ASN A 38 -10.45 3.13 -14.01
N GLY A 39 -10.70 2.35 -12.96
CA GLY A 39 -10.50 0.90 -12.93
C GLY A 39 -9.10 0.43 -12.52
N VAL A 40 -8.11 1.33 -12.40
CA VAL A 40 -6.80 0.99 -11.84
C VAL A 40 -6.83 1.19 -10.33
N LYS A 41 -6.43 0.17 -9.60
CA LYS A 41 -6.44 0.14 -8.13
C LYS A 41 -5.07 0.44 -7.55
N VAL A 42 -5.02 0.95 -6.34
CA VAL A 42 -3.77 1.26 -5.63
C VAL A 42 -3.47 0.20 -4.56
N LYS A 43 -2.25 -0.34 -4.59
CA LYS A 43 -1.72 -1.22 -3.55
C LYS A 43 -0.63 -0.52 -2.74
N ALA A 44 -0.94 -0.15 -1.50
CA ALA A 44 0.05 0.30 -0.53
C ALA A 44 0.86 -0.90 -0.03
N ALA A 45 2.18 -0.85 -0.10
CA ALA A 45 3.04 -1.95 0.34
C ALA A 45 4.37 -1.48 0.93
N GLY A 46 4.80 -2.17 1.99
CA GLY A 46 6.02 -1.85 2.74
C GLY A 46 5.77 -0.81 3.83
N GLY A 47 6.21 -1.12 5.05
CA GLY A 47 6.12 -0.19 6.20
C GLY A 47 4.75 -0.09 6.88
N ILE A 48 3.78 -0.95 6.56
CA ILE A 48 2.46 -0.96 7.22
C ILE A 48 2.55 -1.82 8.48
N THR A 49 2.55 -1.19 9.66
CA THR A 49 2.93 -1.85 10.92
C THR A 49 1.83 -1.94 11.95
N SER A 50 0.75 -1.17 11.79
CA SER A 50 -0.39 -1.15 12.70
C SER A 50 -1.71 -1.21 11.94
N PHE A 51 -2.79 -1.51 12.64
CA PHE A 51 -4.14 -1.38 12.07
C PHE A 51 -4.50 0.08 11.78
N ASP A 52 -4.00 1.03 12.58
CA ASP A 52 -4.19 2.46 12.33
C ASP A 52 -3.53 2.90 11.01
N ASP A 53 -2.30 2.42 10.73
CA ASP A 53 -1.64 2.66 9.43
C ASP A 53 -2.49 2.08 8.30
N ALA A 54 -3.00 0.86 8.49
CA ALA A 54 -3.81 0.15 7.50
C ALA A 54 -5.11 0.91 7.17
N GLU A 55 -5.84 1.33 8.20
CA GLU A 55 -7.05 2.15 8.06
C GLU A 55 -6.74 3.48 7.38
N LYS A 56 -5.62 4.12 7.75
CA LYS A 56 -5.21 5.37 7.15
C LYS A 56 -4.91 5.21 5.66
N PHE A 57 -4.17 4.18 5.26
CA PHE A 57 -3.90 3.90 3.85
C PHE A 57 -5.17 3.64 3.05
N ILE A 58 -6.11 2.86 3.60
CA ILE A 58 -7.41 2.61 2.95
C ILE A 58 -8.18 3.92 2.78
N SER A 59 -8.23 4.76 3.82
CA SER A 59 -8.92 6.06 3.77
C SER A 59 -8.35 7.03 2.73
N LEU A 60 -7.08 6.84 2.34
CA LEU A 60 -6.38 7.66 1.34
C LEU A 60 -6.46 7.06 -0.08
N GLY A 61 -7.18 5.96 -0.27
CA GLY A 61 -7.45 5.37 -1.58
C GLY A 61 -6.67 4.10 -1.90
N ALA A 62 -6.04 3.43 -0.93
CA ALA A 62 -5.50 2.10 -1.15
C ALA A 62 -6.61 1.03 -1.18
N ASP A 63 -6.71 0.30 -2.29
CA ASP A 63 -7.61 -0.85 -2.47
C ASP A 63 -7.03 -2.16 -1.89
N ARG A 64 -5.71 -2.20 -1.68
CA ARG A 64 -5.00 -3.38 -1.16
C ARG A 64 -3.81 -2.98 -0.32
N LEU A 65 -3.57 -3.75 0.74
CA LEU A 65 -2.40 -3.61 1.60
C LEU A 65 -1.43 -4.78 1.40
N GLY A 66 -0.15 -4.48 1.26
CA GLY A 66 0.95 -5.43 1.19
C GLY A 66 1.79 -5.38 2.47
N THR A 67 1.52 -6.30 3.41
CA THR A 67 2.16 -6.36 4.72
C THR A 67 2.17 -7.80 5.25
N SER A 68 3.19 -8.14 6.03
CA SER A 68 3.35 -9.42 6.72
C SER A 68 2.90 -9.37 8.19
N ARG A 69 2.65 -8.16 8.72
CA ARG A 69 2.53 -7.89 10.15
C ARG A 69 1.09 -7.97 10.63
N LEU A 70 0.13 -7.45 9.85
CA LEU A 70 -1.26 -7.33 10.29
C LEU A 70 -1.88 -8.67 10.71
N VAL A 71 -1.61 -9.76 9.98
CA VAL A 71 -2.11 -11.10 10.36
C VAL A 71 -1.52 -11.57 11.68
N LYS A 72 -0.24 -11.28 11.96
CA LYS A 72 0.42 -11.63 13.23
C LYS A 72 -0.15 -10.81 14.38
N ILE A 73 -0.35 -9.51 14.17
CA ILE A 73 -0.96 -8.60 15.15
C ILE A 73 -2.39 -9.03 15.47
N MET A 74 -3.19 -9.37 14.44
CA MET A 74 -4.55 -9.88 14.61
C MET A 74 -4.61 -11.14 15.48
N LYS A 75 -3.59 -11.99 15.38
CA LYS A 75 -3.47 -13.23 16.16
C LYS A 75 -2.88 -13.03 17.57
N GLY A 76 -2.59 -11.80 17.97
CA GLY A 76 -2.02 -11.48 19.29
C GLY A 76 -0.49 -11.63 19.38
N ASN A 77 0.22 -11.89 18.28
CA ASN A 77 1.68 -12.02 18.26
C ASN A 77 2.36 -10.66 18.03
N ALA A 78 2.06 -9.67 18.88
CA ALA A 78 2.48 -8.28 18.72
C ALA A 78 4.00 -8.06 18.74
N ASN A 79 4.78 -8.99 19.32
CA ASN A 79 6.23 -8.86 19.52
C ASN A 79 7.05 -9.63 18.48
N CYS A 80 6.91 -9.32 17.19
CA CYS A 80 7.72 -9.95 16.16
C CYS A 80 8.39 -8.90 15.27
N THR A 81 9.70 -8.71 15.49
CA THR A 81 10.59 -7.99 14.58
C THR A 81 10.85 -8.86 13.35
N GLY A 82 10.66 -8.28 12.16
CA GLY A 82 10.81 -8.96 10.88
C GLY A 82 10.00 -8.29 9.77
N TYR A 83 10.40 -8.55 8.53
CA TYR A 83 9.64 -8.19 7.34
C TYR A 83 8.32 -8.90 7.25
#